data_AF-A0A5J4Y5J5-F1
#
_entry.id   AF-A0A5J4Y5J5-F1
#
_cell.length_a   1.000
_cell.length_b   1.000
_cell.length_c   1.000
_cell.angle_alpha   90.00
_cell.angle_beta   90.00
_cell.angle_gamma   90.00
#
_symmetry.space_group_name_H-M   'P 1'
#
loop_
_entity.id
_entity.type
_entity.pdbx_description
1 polymer ?
#
loop_
_entity_poly.entity_id
_entity_poly.type
_entity_poly.pdbx_seq_one_letter_code
_entity_poly.pdbx_strand_id
1 'polypeptide(L)'
;MSYPQAYPEPAPAARSNRVYTNFAVYKGGAAMNFKVIKPSWEYRADGALAMKDAGVALLEFAPAQQGSGTAPGERRYDWENKTNIALSPAELGDLIDIIGGGGAGKNIYHDPNKGRAGEGTEGKSLSMNPGTRGVKEVYLNLMHKVRGQPDKKVSVSLSAGEMVVLRRLSEYVIPYLLGFDEIFQYDGGADAGPSDGLGADWARPISNDAAPVAMPTSAPF
;
A
#
# COMPACT_ATOMS: atom_id res chain seq x y z
N MET A 1 -60.88 3.41 -26.10
CA MET A 1 -59.56 4.06 -26.21
C MET A 1 -58.80 3.76 -24.92
N SER A 2 -57.78 2.90 -24.99
CA SER A 2 -56.95 2.51 -23.85
C SER A 2 -55.61 3.23 -23.95
N TYR A 3 -55.17 3.88 -22.88
CA TYR A 3 -53.83 4.45 -22.82
C TYR A 3 -52.81 3.31 -22.68
N PRO A 4 -51.63 3.39 -23.34
CA PRO A 4 -50.58 2.40 -23.14
C PRO A 4 -49.98 2.56 -21.74
N GLN A 5 -49.74 1.43 -21.08
CA GLN A 5 -48.99 1.37 -19.82
C GLN A 5 -47.59 1.98 -20.03
N ALA A 6 -47.18 2.88 -19.14
CA ALA A 6 -45.81 3.33 -19.06
C ALA A 6 -44.90 2.14 -18.72
N TYR A 7 -43.88 1.90 -19.55
CA TYR A 7 -42.79 1.01 -19.20
C TYR A 7 -42.12 1.56 -17.93
N PRO A 8 -41.80 0.73 -16.92
CA PRO A 8 -41.02 1.19 -15.79
C PRO A 8 -39.67 1.69 -16.32
N GLU A 9 -39.37 2.95 -16.01
CA GLU A 9 -38.07 3.56 -16.28
C GLU A 9 -36.99 2.70 -15.59
N PRO A 10 -35.91 2.29 -16.29
CA PRO A 10 -34.86 1.53 -15.65
C PRO A 10 -34.29 2.36 -14.50
N ALA A 11 -34.28 1.78 -13.30
CA ALA A 11 -33.72 2.41 -12.11
C ALA A 11 -32.33 2.99 -12.44
N PRO A 12 -32.01 4.22 -12.00
CA PRO A 12 -30.72 4.84 -12.32
C PRO A 12 -29.62 3.89 -11.86
N ALA A 13 -28.80 3.42 -12.80
CA ALA A 13 -27.66 2.57 -12.51
C ALA A 13 -26.86 3.22 -11.38
N ALA A 14 -26.78 2.55 -10.23
CA ALA A 14 -26.08 3.06 -9.05
C ALA A 14 -24.67 3.46 -9.49
N ARG A 15 -24.41 4.76 -9.60
CA ARG A 15 -23.08 5.26 -9.92
C ARG A 15 -22.20 4.82 -8.76
N SER A 16 -21.29 3.88 -9.01
CA SER A 16 -20.25 3.62 -8.02
C SER A 16 -19.48 4.92 -7.84
N ASN A 17 -19.51 5.53 -6.65
CA ASN A 17 -18.73 6.72 -6.29
C ASN A 17 -17.22 6.37 -6.20
N ARG A 18 -16.68 5.69 -7.21
CA ARG A 18 -15.28 5.31 -7.30
C ARG A 18 -14.50 6.55 -7.70
N VAL A 19 -13.67 7.02 -6.77
CA VAL A 19 -12.74 8.11 -6.99
C VAL A 19 -11.36 7.51 -7.24
N TYR A 20 -10.74 7.92 -8.34
CA TYR A 20 -9.38 7.53 -8.70
C TYR A 20 -8.47 8.74 -8.56
N THR A 21 -7.38 8.58 -7.81
CA THR A 21 -6.38 9.63 -7.59
C THR A 21 -4.98 9.03 -7.52
N ASN A 22 -3.97 9.85 -7.80
CA ASN A 22 -2.57 9.49 -7.72
C ASN A 22 -1.72 10.74 -7.47
N PHE A 23 -0.56 10.52 -6.85
CA PHE A 23 0.52 11.50 -6.87
C PHE A 23 1.51 11.12 -7.97
N ALA A 24 1.79 12.04 -8.89
CA ALA A 24 2.64 11.80 -10.04
C ALA A 24 3.94 12.61 -9.97
N VAL A 25 5.06 11.98 -10.32
CA VAL A 25 6.39 12.58 -10.43
C VAL A 25 6.87 12.42 -11.86
N TYR A 26 7.26 13.52 -12.50
CA TYR A 26 7.68 13.55 -13.90
C TYR A 26 9.13 14.05 -14.02
N LYS A 27 10.05 13.16 -14.40
CA LYS A 27 11.48 13.47 -14.62
C LYS A 27 11.87 13.26 -16.08
N GLY A 28 13.10 13.64 -16.44
CA GLY A 28 13.57 13.55 -17.82
C GLY A 28 13.59 12.12 -18.36
N GLY A 29 14.01 11.14 -17.56
CA GLY A 29 14.14 9.74 -18.00
C GLY A 29 12.91 8.86 -17.74
N ALA A 30 12.04 9.23 -16.80
CA ALA A 30 10.89 8.42 -16.40
C ALA A 30 9.86 9.23 -15.60
N ALA A 31 8.66 8.67 -15.48
CA ALA A 31 7.62 9.12 -14.59
C ALA A 31 7.25 8.04 -13.58
N MET A 32 6.74 8.45 -12.41
CA MET A 32 6.22 7.55 -11.38
C MET A 32 4.83 8.02 -10.95
N ASN A 33 3.90 7.07 -10.76
CA ASN A 33 2.65 7.28 -10.05
C ASN A 33 2.66 6.53 -8.72
N PHE A 34 2.27 7.22 -7.64
CA PHE A 34 1.88 6.63 -6.37
C PHE A 34 0.36 6.54 -6.30
N LYS A 35 -0.16 5.32 -6.12
CA LYS A 35 -1.58 5.01 -6.01
C LYS A 35 -1.83 4.17 -4.76
N VAL A 36 -3.09 4.05 -4.36
CA VAL A 36 -3.52 3.19 -3.27
C VAL A 36 -4.50 2.15 -3.78
N ILE A 37 -4.30 0.90 -3.38
CA ILE A 37 -5.26 -0.18 -3.50
C ILE A 37 -5.83 -0.41 -2.10
N LYS A 38 -7.16 -0.32 -1.98
CA LYS A 38 -7.87 -0.46 -0.71
C LYS A 38 -7.73 -1.87 -0.12
N PRO A 39 -7.82 -2.03 1.21
CA PRO A 39 -7.98 -3.34 1.82
C PRO A 39 -9.25 -4.05 1.32
N SER A 40 -9.26 -5.37 1.45
CA SER A 40 -10.42 -6.21 1.20
C SER A 40 -11.00 -6.72 2.52
N TRP A 41 -12.31 -6.94 2.55
CA TRP A 41 -13.05 -7.32 3.76
C TRP A 41 -13.89 -8.56 3.50
N GLU A 42 -14.13 -9.32 4.55
CA GLU A 42 -15.05 -10.46 4.56
C GLU A 42 -15.87 -10.48 5.85
N TYR A 43 -17.11 -10.96 5.75
CA TYR A 43 -17.93 -11.20 6.92
C TYR A 43 -17.62 -12.58 7.51
N ARG A 44 -17.42 -12.63 8.82
CA ARG A 44 -17.29 -13.86 9.58
C ARG A 44 -18.66 -14.50 9.81
N ALA A 45 -18.65 -15.73 10.30
CA ALA A 45 -19.86 -16.50 10.59
C ALA A 45 -20.76 -15.85 11.67
N ASP A 46 -20.18 -15.06 12.56
CA ASP A 46 -20.86 -14.27 13.59
C ASP A 46 -21.39 -12.92 13.08
N GLY A 47 -21.23 -12.62 11.78
CA GLY A 47 -21.63 -11.35 11.17
C GLY A 47 -20.62 -10.21 11.37
N ALA A 48 -19.51 -10.43 12.08
CA ALA A 48 -18.48 -9.42 12.24
C ALA A 48 -17.72 -9.20 10.93
N LEU A 49 -17.41 -7.94 10.61
CA LEU A 49 -16.56 -7.59 9.49
C LEU A 49 -15.09 -7.80 9.87
N ALA A 50 -14.34 -8.52 9.04
CA ALA A 50 -12.92 -8.79 9.24
C ALA A 50 -12.13 -8.41 7.99
N MET A 51 -10.94 -7.83 8.19
CA MET A 51 -10.03 -7.55 7.08
C MET A 51 -9.49 -8.88 6.56
N LYS A 52 -9.66 -9.11 5.25
CA LYS A 52 -9.17 -10.30 4.56
C LYS A 52 -7.75 -10.07 4.04
N ASP A 53 -7.59 -8.99 3.27
CA ASP A 53 -6.28 -8.57 2.75
C ASP A 53 -6.04 -7.10 3.10
N ALA A 54 -4.85 -6.78 3.60
CA ALA A 54 -4.43 -5.40 3.79
C ALA A 54 -4.33 -4.67 2.45
N GLY A 55 -4.59 -3.37 2.47
CA GLY A 55 -4.34 -2.50 1.33
C GLY A 55 -2.84 -2.33 1.07
N VAL A 56 -2.52 -1.83 -0.13
CA VAL A 56 -1.14 -1.59 -0.56
C VAL A 56 -1.02 -0.24 -1.28
N ALA A 57 0.16 0.36 -1.23
CA ALA A 57 0.50 1.44 -2.15
C ALA A 57 1.08 0.86 -3.44
N LEU A 58 0.52 1.23 -4.59
CA LEU A 58 1.02 0.81 -5.89
C LEU A 58 1.90 1.91 -6.48
N LEU A 59 3.17 1.59 -6.71
CA LEU A 59 4.08 2.42 -7.49
C LEU A 59 4.10 1.93 -8.93
N GLU A 60 3.81 2.83 -9.88
CA GLU A 60 3.93 2.56 -11.31
C GLU A 60 4.98 3.46 -11.92
N PHE A 61 5.92 2.90 -12.68
CA PHE A 61 7.00 3.61 -13.33
C PHE A 61 6.88 3.46 -14.84
N ALA A 62 6.90 4.57 -15.56
CA ALA A 62 6.90 4.60 -17.02
C ALA A 62 8.18 5.25 -17.53
N PRO A 63 8.93 4.60 -18.44
CA PRO A 63 10.09 5.24 -19.06
C PRO A 63 9.64 6.40 -19.95
N ALA A 64 10.52 7.39 -20.14
CA ALA A 64 10.32 8.41 -21.17
C ALA A 64 10.28 7.75 -22.55
N GLN A 65 9.35 8.19 -23.41
CA GLN A 65 9.31 7.74 -24.80
C GLN A 65 10.56 8.19 -25.54
N GLN A 66 11.03 7.37 -26.48
CA GLN A 66 12.15 7.74 -27.33
C GLN A 66 11.82 9.02 -28.12
N GLY A 67 12.75 9.98 -28.14
CA GLY A 67 12.52 11.29 -28.77
C GLY A 67 11.65 12.25 -27.96
N SER A 68 11.28 11.89 -26.72
CA SER A 68 10.70 12.83 -25.76
C SER A 68 11.65 14.00 -25.52
N GLY A 69 11.17 15.23 -25.70
CA GLY A 69 11.91 16.43 -25.34
C GLY A 69 12.11 16.56 -23.82
N THR A 70 13.00 17.45 -23.40
CA THR A 70 13.24 17.75 -21.98
C THR A 70 12.40 18.93 -21.47
N ALA A 71 11.78 19.69 -22.38
CA ALA A 71 10.96 20.86 -22.06
C ALA A 71 9.54 20.48 -21.57
N PRO A 72 8.91 21.30 -20.71
CA PRO A 72 7.51 21.14 -20.34
C PRO A 72 6.59 21.10 -21.59
N GLY A 73 5.69 20.11 -21.67
CA GLY A 73 4.78 19.91 -22.81
C GLY A 73 5.29 18.98 -23.92
N GLU A 74 6.60 18.74 -23.98
CA GLU A 74 7.21 17.78 -24.92
C GLU A 74 7.48 16.41 -24.28
N ARG A 75 7.39 16.34 -22.95
CA ARG A 75 7.63 15.10 -22.19
C ARG A 75 6.52 14.10 -22.40
N ARG A 76 6.87 12.94 -22.95
CA ARG A 76 5.96 11.81 -23.14
C ARG A 76 6.51 10.57 -22.44
N TYR A 77 5.63 9.81 -21.82
CA TYR A 77 5.99 8.62 -21.05
C TYR A 77 5.21 7.42 -21.55
N ASP A 78 5.89 6.29 -21.65
CA ASP A 78 5.32 5.05 -22.16
C ASP A 78 4.62 4.28 -21.03
N TRP A 79 3.35 4.60 -20.81
CA TRP A 79 2.53 3.93 -19.80
C TRP A 79 2.05 2.54 -20.22
N GLU A 80 2.15 2.19 -21.52
CA GLU A 80 1.85 0.84 -22.00
C GLU A 80 2.96 -0.14 -21.60
N ASN A 81 4.22 0.33 -21.61
CA ASN A 81 5.39 -0.44 -21.18
C ASN A 81 5.82 -0.16 -19.73
N LYS A 82 4.91 0.29 -18.87
CA LYS A 82 5.19 0.57 -17.46
C LYS A 82 5.61 -0.68 -16.67
N THR A 83 6.34 -0.46 -15.58
CA THR A 83 6.67 -1.47 -14.57
C THR A 83 6.10 -1.03 -13.23
N ASN A 84 5.58 -1.96 -12.41
CA ASN A 84 4.97 -1.62 -11.13
C ASN A 84 5.44 -2.52 -9.98
N ILE A 85 5.34 -2.01 -8.76
CA ILE A 85 5.55 -2.76 -7.52
C ILE A 85 4.52 -2.27 -6.49
N ALA A 86 3.94 -3.21 -5.73
CA ALA A 86 3.07 -2.88 -4.61
C ALA A 86 3.93 -2.81 -3.34
N LEU A 87 3.66 -1.86 -2.45
CA LEU A 87 4.30 -1.74 -1.15
C LEU A 87 3.27 -2.01 -0.07
N SER A 88 3.57 -2.97 0.79
CA SER A 88 2.85 -3.21 2.03
C SER A 88 2.98 -2.01 2.99
N PRO A 89 2.10 -1.88 4.00
CA PRO A 89 2.23 -0.83 5.01
C PRO A 89 3.59 -0.81 5.73
N ALA A 90 4.21 -1.97 5.93
CA ALA A 90 5.54 -2.06 6.52
C ALA A 90 6.63 -1.51 5.58
N GLU A 91 6.57 -1.85 4.29
CA GLU A 91 7.49 -1.33 3.26
C GLU A 91 7.30 0.17 3.01
N LEU A 92 6.09 0.70 3.21
CA LEU A 92 5.87 2.15 3.28
C LEU A 92 6.58 2.78 4.48
N GLY A 93 6.68 2.07 5.60
CA GLY A 93 7.51 2.48 6.75
C GLY A 93 8.98 2.64 6.37
N ASP A 94 9.54 1.69 5.60
CA ASP A 94 10.90 1.79 5.07
C ASP A 94 11.07 3.01 4.14
N LEU A 95 10.09 3.27 3.28
CA LEU A 95 10.09 4.46 2.42
C LEU A 95 10.06 5.76 3.24
N ILE A 96 9.24 5.84 4.30
CA ILE A 96 9.15 6.98 5.21
C ILE A 96 10.49 7.23 5.92
N ASP A 97 11.16 6.17 6.37
CA ASP A 97 12.45 6.24 7.07
C ASP A 97 13.56 6.78 6.16
N ILE A 98 13.66 6.24 4.94
CA ILE A 98 14.67 6.68 3.95
C ILE A 98 14.44 8.14 3.55
N ILE A 99 13.19 8.52 3.28
CA ILE A 99 12.86 9.91 2.94
C ILE A 99 13.07 10.85 4.13
N GLY A 100 12.86 10.38 5.36
CA GLY A 100 13.12 11.11 6.59
C GLY A 100 14.61 11.36 6.88
N GLY A 101 15.51 10.74 6.10
CA GLY A 101 16.96 10.84 6.28
C GLY A 101 17.51 9.93 7.38
N GLY A 102 16.73 8.96 7.86
CA GLY A 102 17.11 8.05 8.94
C GLY A 102 17.87 6.79 8.48
N GLY A 103 17.64 6.35 7.24
CA GLY A 103 18.09 5.03 6.78
C GLY A 103 19.28 5.04 5.81
N ALA A 104 20.13 4.01 5.91
CA ALA A 104 20.92 3.54 4.77
C ALA A 104 19.99 3.11 3.62
N GLY A 105 20.49 3.06 2.38
CA GLY A 105 19.69 2.60 1.25
C GLY A 105 19.06 1.22 1.51
N LYS A 106 17.79 1.04 1.11
CA LYS A 106 17.07 -0.23 1.27
C LYS A 106 16.70 -0.84 -0.08
N ASN A 107 16.50 -2.15 -0.07
CA ASN A 107 16.05 -2.88 -1.24
C ASN A 107 14.92 -3.83 -0.86
N ILE A 108 13.79 -3.69 -1.55
CA ILE A 108 12.62 -4.56 -1.43
C ILE A 108 12.65 -5.54 -2.60
N TYR A 109 12.30 -6.80 -2.36
CA TYR A 109 12.25 -7.84 -3.39
C TYR A 109 10.95 -8.63 -3.31
N HIS A 110 10.19 -8.65 -4.41
CA HIS A 110 8.95 -9.39 -4.56
C HIS A 110 9.09 -10.47 -5.63
N ASP A 111 8.63 -11.67 -5.31
CA ASP A 111 8.52 -12.80 -6.24
C ASP A 111 7.06 -13.31 -6.20
N PRO A 112 6.29 -13.16 -7.29
CA PRO A 112 4.89 -13.61 -7.33
C PRO A 112 4.71 -15.12 -7.10
N ASN A 113 5.75 -15.91 -7.38
CA ASN A 113 5.75 -17.37 -7.24
C ASN A 113 6.48 -17.83 -5.98
N LYS A 114 6.76 -16.93 -5.03
CA LYS A 114 7.43 -17.29 -3.77
C LYS A 114 6.67 -18.42 -3.06
N GLY A 115 7.37 -19.50 -2.72
CA GLY A 115 6.79 -20.68 -2.07
C GLY A 115 5.90 -21.53 -2.97
N ARG A 116 5.91 -21.29 -4.29
CA ARG A 116 5.12 -22.02 -5.30
C ARG A 116 6.02 -22.54 -6.42
N ALA A 117 5.45 -23.39 -7.28
CA ALA A 117 6.13 -23.80 -8.50
C ALA A 117 6.43 -22.56 -9.36
N GLY A 118 7.69 -22.43 -9.80
CA GLY A 118 8.16 -21.25 -10.55
C GLY A 118 8.80 -20.15 -9.70
N GLU A 119 9.05 -20.38 -8.41
CA GLU A 119 9.86 -19.48 -7.59
C GLU A 119 11.19 -19.14 -8.28
N GLY A 120 11.59 -17.87 -8.21
CA GLY A 120 12.80 -17.33 -8.81
C GLY A 120 12.75 -17.10 -10.32
N THR A 121 11.64 -17.43 -10.99
CA THR A 121 11.50 -17.19 -12.43
C THR A 121 11.08 -15.76 -12.76
N GLU A 122 10.45 -15.07 -11.82
CA GLU A 122 10.06 -13.66 -11.94
C GLU A 122 10.36 -12.94 -10.62
N GLY A 123 10.90 -11.74 -10.71
CA GLY A 123 11.28 -10.96 -9.55
C GLY A 123 11.24 -9.46 -9.81
N LYS A 124 10.75 -8.71 -8.83
CA LYS A 124 10.74 -7.25 -8.85
C LYS A 124 11.54 -6.75 -7.67
N SER A 125 12.55 -5.93 -7.91
CA SER A 125 13.31 -5.28 -6.86
C SER A 125 13.20 -3.77 -6.93
N LEU A 126 12.84 -3.13 -5.81
CA LEU A 126 12.85 -1.69 -5.64
C LEU A 126 14.00 -1.31 -4.72
N SER A 127 15.00 -0.61 -5.25
CA SER A 127 16.09 -0.04 -4.48
C SER A 127 15.83 1.44 -4.22
N MET A 128 15.84 1.82 -2.95
CA MET A 128 15.56 3.16 -2.45
C MET A 128 16.84 3.70 -1.81
N ASN A 129 17.52 4.62 -2.49
CA ASN A 129 18.82 5.09 -2.04
C ASN A 129 18.81 6.60 -1.79
N PRO A 130 19.33 7.07 -0.65
CA PRO A 130 19.59 8.49 -0.47
C PRO A 130 20.66 8.94 -1.46
N GLY A 131 20.52 10.17 -1.96
CA GLY A 131 21.52 10.81 -2.81
C GLY A 131 22.83 11.08 -2.08
N THR A 132 23.89 11.29 -2.83
CA THR A 132 25.22 11.57 -2.28
C THR A 132 25.24 12.90 -1.51
N ARG A 133 26.07 12.98 -0.46
CA ARG A 133 26.22 14.12 0.47
C ARG A 133 26.06 15.49 -0.21
N GLY A 134 25.02 16.22 0.17
CA GLY A 134 24.73 17.60 -0.25
C GLY A 134 23.43 17.76 -1.05
N VAL A 135 22.98 16.70 -1.73
CA VAL A 135 21.73 16.71 -2.49
C VAL A 135 20.67 15.93 -1.71
N LYS A 136 19.60 16.61 -1.26
CA LYS A 136 18.44 15.98 -0.63
C LYS A 136 17.55 15.36 -1.71
N GLU A 137 18.04 14.31 -2.36
CA GLU A 137 17.27 13.49 -3.28
C GLU A 137 17.23 12.05 -2.81
N VAL A 138 16.14 11.36 -3.14
CA VAL A 138 16.06 9.89 -2.99
C VAL A 138 15.83 9.29 -4.37
N TYR A 139 16.62 8.28 -4.70
CA TYR A 139 16.53 7.54 -5.96
C TYR A 139 15.70 6.28 -5.75
N LEU A 140 14.60 6.15 -6.49
CA LEU A 140 13.78 4.95 -6.56
C LEU A 140 14.12 4.21 -7.85
N ASN A 141 14.72 3.03 -7.72
CA ASN A 141 15.17 2.21 -8.84
C ASN A 141 14.36 0.90 -8.85
N LEU A 142 13.47 0.75 -9.83
CA LEU A 142 12.70 -0.46 -10.00
C LEU A 142 13.32 -1.32 -11.11
N MET A 143 13.54 -2.59 -10.77
CA MET A 143 14.00 -3.61 -11.70
C MET A 143 13.00 -4.75 -11.71
N HIS A 144 12.57 -5.17 -12.90
CA HIS A 144 11.72 -6.34 -13.11
C HIS A 144 12.44 -7.32 -14.01
N LYS A 145 12.66 -8.52 -13.47
CA LYS A 145 13.33 -9.63 -14.13
C LYS A 145 12.33 -10.74 -14.37
N VAL A 146 12.32 -11.27 -15.57
CA VAL A 146 11.58 -12.48 -15.93
C VAL A 146 12.55 -13.40 -16.67
N ARG A 147 12.63 -14.66 -16.26
CA ARG A 147 13.56 -15.63 -16.85
C ARG A 147 13.32 -15.76 -18.35
N GLY A 148 14.37 -15.56 -19.14
CA GLY A 148 14.31 -15.64 -20.60
C GLY A 148 13.78 -14.37 -21.28
N GLN A 149 13.55 -13.29 -20.54
CA GLN A 149 13.20 -11.98 -21.07
C GLN A 149 14.26 -10.94 -20.69
N PRO A 150 14.41 -9.84 -21.47
CA PRO A 150 15.27 -8.73 -21.09
C PRO A 150 14.81 -8.07 -19.78
N ASP A 151 15.78 -7.69 -18.93
CA ASP A 151 15.51 -6.95 -17.70
C ASP A 151 14.87 -5.58 -18.01
N LYS A 152 13.75 -5.27 -17.35
CA LYS A 152 13.18 -3.91 -17.35
C LYS A 152 13.73 -3.13 -16.17
N LYS A 153 14.32 -1.96 -16.43
CA LYS A 153 14.92 -1.09 -15.42
C LYS A 153 14.41 0.33 -15.60
N VAL A 154 13.98 0.95 -14.51
CA VAL A 154 13.48 2.32 -14.53
C VAL A 154 13.83 3.02 -13.21
N SER A 155 14.25 4.27 -13.31
CA SER A 155 14.73 5.06 -12.18
C SER A 155 14.07 6.42 -12.15
N VAL A 156 13.63 6.84 -10.98
CA VAL A 156 13.07 8.18 -10.73
C VAL A 156 13.74 8.75 -9.49
N SER A 157 14.28 9.96 -9.61
CA SER A 157 14.74 10.74 -8.46
C SER A 157 13.59 11.56 -7.88
N LEU A 158 13.56 11.68 -6.55
CA LEU A 158 12.63 12.51 -5.81
C LEU A 158 13.36 13.74 -5.29
N SER A 159 12.85 14.92 -5.62
CA SER A 159 13.29 16.19 -5.04
C SER A 159 12.81 16.35 -3.61
N ALA A 160 13.36 17.33 -2.89
CA ALA A 160 12.96 17.66 -1.52
C ALA A 160 11.45 17.86 -1.34
N GLY A 161 10.79 18.56 -2.26
CA GLY A 161 9.35 18.78 -2.19
C GLY A 161 8.53 17.50 -2.41
N GLU A 162 8.89 16.72 -3.42
CA GLU A 162 8.23 15.44 -3.74
C GLU A 162 8.40 14.42 -2.61
N MET A 163 9.58 14.41 -1.99
CA MET A 163 9.87 13.61 -0.80
C MET A 163 8.93 13.96 0.36
N VAL A 164 8.77 15.25 0.68
CA VAL A 164 7.86 15.66 1.76
C VAL A 164 6.42 15.22 1.47
N VAL A 165 5.93 15.43 0.25
CA VAL A 165 4.57 15.03 -0.14
C VAL A 165 4.41 13.52 -0.03
N LEU A 166 5.32 12.75 -0.61
CA LEU A 166 5.25 11.29 -0.61
C LEU A 166 5.33 10.72 0.81
N ARG A 167 6.19 11.29 1.68
CA ARG A 167 6.27 10.91 3.09
C ARG A 167 4.95 11.15 3.82
N ARG A 168 4.34 12.32 3.66
CA ARG A 168 3.06 12.67 4.30
C ARG A 168 1.90 11.82 3.79
N LEU A 169 1.86 11.56 2.48
CA LEU A 169 0.87 10.66 1.90
C LEU A 169 1.02 9.25 2.46
N SER A 170 2.24 8.70 2.51
CA SER A 170 2.50 7.37 3.09
C SER A 170 2.07 7.30 4.56
N GLU A 171 2.45 8.28 5.39
CA GLU A 171 2.02 8.36 6.80
C GLU A 171 0.49 8.41 6.92
N TYR A 172 -0.17 9.19 6.07
CA TYR A 172 -1.62 9.34 6.07
C TYR A 172 -2.35 8.07 5.64
N VAL A 173 -1.86 7.34 4.63
CA VAL A 173 -2.59 6.19 4.07
C VAL A 173 -2.41 4.91 4.88
N ILE A 174 -1.30 4.73 5.62
CA ILE A 174 -1.01 3.49 6.38
C ILE A 174 -2.19 3.03 7.25
N PRO A 175 -2.83 3.90 8.07
CA PRO A 175 -3.99 3.51 8.87
C PRO A 175 -5.16 2.96 8.02
N TYR A 176 -5.41 3.56 6.85
CA TYR A 176 -6.46 3.13 5.93
C TYR A 176 -6.12 1.82 5.21
N LEU A 177 -4.85 1.59 4.90
CA LEU A 177 -4.41 0.32 4.32
C LEU A 177 -4.55 -0.83 5.32
N LEU A 178 -4.45 -0.53 6.61
CA LEU A 178 -4.59 -1.50 7.70
C LEU A 178 -6.04 -1.59 8.24
N GLY A 179 -6.97 -0.82 7.69
CA GLY A 179 -8.37 -0.79 8.12
C GLY A 179 -8.59 -0.23 9.52
N PHE A 180 -7.62 0.51 10.08
CA PHE A 180 -7.75 1.15 11.40
C PHE A 180 -8.74 2.31 11.36
N ASP A 181 -8.97 2.92 10.21
CA ASP A 181 -9.99 3.95 10.02
C ASP A 181 -11.41 3.39 10.17
N GLU A 182 -11.65 2.14 9.75
CA GLU A 182 -12.95 1.48 9.86
C GLU A 182 -13.34 1.23 11.34
N ILE A 183 -12.37 1.04 12.23
CA ILE A 183 -12.63 0.90 13.68
C ILE A 183 -13.35 2.13 14.24
N PHE A 184 -13.02 3.32 13.72
CA PHE A 184 -13.61 4.58 14.19
C PHE A 184 -14.86 5.01 13.41
N GLN A 185 -15.12 4.37 12.27
CA GLN A 185 -16.33 4.59 11.46
C GLN A 185 -17.44 3.59 11.81
N TYR A 186 -17.10 2.51 12.52
CA TYR A 186 -18.07 1.60 13.07
C TYR A 186 -18.77 2.21 14.28
N ASP A 187 -19.71 3.11 14.01
CA ASP A 187 -20.79 3.43 14.92
C ASP A 187 -21.67 2.18 14.97
N GLY A 188 -21.38 1.27 15.90
CA GLY A 188 -22.13 0.02 16.08
C GLY A 188 -23.61 0.32 15.87
N GLY A 189 -24.22 -0.34 14.87
CA GLY A 189 -25.50 0.04 14.31
C GLY A 189 -26.46 0.49 15.40
N ALA A 190 -27.08 1.65 15.19
CA ALA A 190 -27.86 2.43 16.15
C ALA A 190 -29.06 1.73 16.85
N ASP A 191 -29.13 0.39 16.80
CA ASP A 191 -30.09 -0.46 17.49
C ASP A 191 -29.47 -1.38 18.57
N ALA A 192 -28.16 -1.31 18.82
CA ALA A 192 -27.55 -1.99 19.97
C ALA A 192 -27.60 -1.09 21.22
N GLY A 193 -28.74 -1.12 21.93
CA GLY A 193 -28.80 -0.69 23.33
C GLY A 193 -27.74 -1.40 24.19
N PRO A 194 -27.48 -0.92 25.43
CA PRO A 194 -26.35 -1.41 26.20
C PRO A 194 -26.58 -2.87 26.58
N SER A 195 -25.90 -3.78 25.90
CA SER A 195 -25.72 -5.15 26.35
C SER A 195 -24.25 -5.34 26.73
N ASP A 196 -23.99 -5.07 28.01
CA ASP A 196 -23.19 -5.92 28.89
C ASP A 196 -21.91 -6.55 28.32
N GLY A 197 -20.76 -6.05 28.80
CA GLY A 197 -19.67 -6.95 29.19
C GLY A 197 -18.30 -6.73 28.55
N LEU A 198 -18.15 -5.88 27.53
CA LEU A 198 -16.85 -5.71 26.84
C LEU A 198 -16.37 -4.26 26.72
N GLY A 199 -17.00 -3.34 27.45
CA GLY A 199 -16.47 -1.99 27.61
C GLY A 199 -15.37 -1.96 28.67
N ALA A 200 -14.12 -1.70 28.24
CA ALA A 200 -12.97 -1.35 29.09
C ALA A 200 -12.08 -2.48 29.66
N ASP A 201 -11.77 -3.54 28.91
CA ASP A 201 -10.72 -4.49 29.34
C ASP A 201 -9.31 -4.18 28.80
N TRP A 202 -9.17 -3.31 27.80
CA TRP A 202 -7.86 -2.93 27.25
C TRP A 202 -7.11 -1.87 28.10
N ALA A 203 -7.81 -1.21 29.04
CA ALA A 203 -7.27 -0.11 29.85
C ALA A 203 -6.81 -0.53 31.26
N ARG A 204 -6.80 -1.84 31.58
CA ARG A 204 -6.28 -2.30 32.87
C ARG A 204 -4.75 -2.24 32.85
N PRO A 205 -4.10 -1.57 33.82
CA PRO A 205 -2.67 -1.73 34.02
C PRO A 205 -2.39 -3.21 34.27
N ILE A 206 -1.35 -3.75 33.63
CA ILE A 206 -0.90 -5.12 33.85
C ILE A 206 -0.53 -5.23 35.33
N SER A 207 -1.40 -5.81 36.16
CA SER A 207 -1.10 -6.05 37.57
C SER A 207 -0.07 -7.16 37.65
N ASN A 208 1.03 -6.90 38.36
CA ASN A 208 2.18 -7.79 38.47
C ASN A 208 1.93 -9.02 39.38
N ASP A 209 0.68 -9.44 39.55
CA ASP A 209 0.26 -10.53 40.45
C ASP A 209 0.22 -11.90 39.73
N ALA A 210 1.23 -12.19 38.92
CA ALA A 210 1.50 -13.56 38.54
C ALA A 210 2.13 -14.27 39.76
N ALA A 211 1.35 -15.14 40.41
CA ALA A 211 1.90 -16.07 41.40
C ALA A 211 3.08 -16.85 40.80
N PRO A 212 4.17 -17.09 41.55
CA PRO A 212 5.35 -17.73 41.01
C PRO A 212 5.02 -19.13 40.47
N VAL A 213 5.32 -19.36 39.19
CA VAL A 213 5.23 -20.66 38.56
C VAL A 213 6.25 -21.57 39.25
N ALA A 214 5.77 -22.59 39.97
CA ALA A 214 6.63 -23.57 40.62
C ALA A 214 7.42 -24.37 39.57
N MET A 215 8.74 -24.42 39.74
CA MET A 215 9.64 -25.26 38.94
C MET A 215 9.37 -26.75 39.23
N PRO A 216 9.33 -27.64 38.23
CA PRO A 216 9.16 -29.06 38.48
C PRO A 216 10.39 -29.61 39.23
N THR A 217 10.16 -30.18 40.41
CA THR A 217 11.16 -30.88 41.20
C THR A 217 11.52 -32.19 40.52
N SER A 218 12.82 -32.41 40.30
CA SER A 218 13.40 -33.70 39.89
C SER A 218 12.99 -34.82 40.87
N ALA A 219 12.47 -35.93 40.35
CA ALA A 219 12.31 -37.16 41.12
C ALA A 219 13.67 -37.85 41.34
N PRO A 220 13.91 -38.51 42.49
CA PRO A 220 15.21 -39.07 42.81
C PRO A 220 15.38 -40.52 42.32
N PHE A 221 16.64 -40.77 41.90
CA PHE A 221 17.35 -42.01 41.56
C PHE A 221 17.04 -42.70 40.23
#